data_AF-A0A2E9J6D2-F1
#
_entry.id   AF-A0A2E9J6D2-F1
#
_cell.length_a   1.000
_cell.length_b   1.000
_cell.length_c   1.000
_cell.angle_alpha   90.00
_cell.angle_beta   90.00
_cell.angle_gamma   90.00
#
_symmetry.space_group_name_H-M   'P 1'
#
loop_
_entity.id
_entity.type
_entity.pdbx_description
1 polymer ?
#
loop_
_entity_poly.entity_id
_entity_poly.type
_entity_poly.pdbx_seq_one_letter_code
_entity_poly.pdbx_strand_id
1 'polypeptide(L)'
;MLTSKLKQQIRTSFDGAKTELSSFSNRSSQNKMIAEISKTLTGEYPNMNPIICVEAPTGTGKTMAYLVSCLPIAKTQKKKLVIASANVALQEQILNKDIVEAK
;
A
#
# COMPACT_ATOMS: atom_id res chain seq x y z
N MET A 1 15.67 -0.69 -6.35
CA MET A 1 14.88 -0.71 -7.60
C MET A 1 13.70 -1.64 -7.47
N LEU A 2 12.60 -1.34 -8.17
CA LEU A 2 11.39 -2.17 -8.21
C LEU A 2 11.61 -3.40 -9.11
N THR A 3 12.08 -4.49 -8.52
CA THR A 3 12.40 -5.73 -9.24
C THR A 3 11.13 -6.43 -9.76
N SER A 4 11.26 -7.25 -10.80
CA SER A 4 10.13 -8.02 -11.35
C SER A 4 9.47 -8.92 -10.31
N LYS A 5 10.28 -9.52 -9.42
CA LYS A 5 9.79 -10.33 -8.28
C LYS A 5 8.93 -9.48 -7.33
N LEU A 6 9.36 -8.28 -6.99
CA LEU A 6 8.62 -7.39 -6.11
C LEU A 6 7.34 -6.86 -6.77
N LYS A 7 7.39 -6.53 -8.07
CA LYS A 7 6.18 -6.18 -8.86
C LYS A 7 5.17 -7.32 -8.82
N GLN A 8 5.63 -8.55 -9.01
CA GLN A 8 4.77 -9.73 -8.93
C GLN A 8 4.17 -9.90 -7.54
N GLN A 9 4.96 -9.76 -6.47
CA GLN A 9 4.46 -9.84 -5.10
C GLN A 9 3.38 -8.80 -4.80
N ILE A 10 3.61 -7.53 -5.17
CA ILE A 10 2.63 -6.45 -4.98
C ILE A 10 1.34 -6.76 -5.74
N ARG A 11 1.46 -7.26 -6.98
CA ARG A 11 0.29 -7.63 -7.79
C ARG A 11 -0.47 -8.81 -7.20
N THR A 12 0.22 -9.85 -6.74
CA THR A 12 -0.41 -10.99 -6.07
C THR A 12 -1.12 -10.56 -4.79
N SER A 13 -0.52 -9.66 -3.98
CA SER A 13 -1.17 -9.10 -2.79
C SER A 13 -2.42 -8.29 -3.15
N PHE A 14 -2.37 -7.50 -4.23
CA PHE A 14 -3.53 -6.76 -4.71
C PHE A 14 -4.66 -7.68 -5.20
N ASP A 15 -4.31 -8.70 -5.98
CA ASP A 15 -5.28 -9.67 -6.53
C ASP A 15 -5.91 -10.52 -5.40
N GLY A 16 -5.13 -10.91 -4.38
CA GLY A 16 -5.66 -11.59 -3.19
C GLY A 16 -6.65 -10.72 -2.40
N ALA A 17 -6.30 -9.45 -2.16
CA ALA A 17 -7.21 -8.51 -1.52
C ALA A 17 -8.51 -8.33 -2.32
N LYS A 18 -8.45 -8.35 -3.65
CA LYS A 18 -9.64 -8.29 -4.51
C LYS A 18 -10.56 -9.50 -4.34
N THR A 19 -10.01 -10.69 -4.10
CA THR A 19 -10.81 -11.93 -3.97
C THR A 19 -11.40 -12.11 -2.58
N GLU A 20 -10.72 -11.64 -1.54
CA GLU A 20 -11.11 -11.89 -0.15
C GLU A 20 -12.05 -10.80 0.42
N LEU A 21 -11.96 -9.59 -0.13
CA LEU A 21 -12.79 -8.47 0.31
C LEU A 21 -14.10 -8.43 -0.45
N SER A 22 -15.19 -8.76 0.23
CA SER A 22 -16.55 -8.85 -0.31
C SER A 22 -17.07 -7.57 -0.98
N SER A 23 -16.51 -6.40 -0.62
CA SER A 23 -16.90 -5.08 -1.15
C SER A 23 -15.77 -4.39 -1.93
N PHE A 24 -14.81 -5.15 -2.45
CA PHE A 24 -13.67 -4.57 -3.17
C PHE A 24 -14.10 -3.97 -4.51
N SER A 25 -13.67 -2.72 -4.75
CA SER A 25 -13.83 -2.05 -6.03
C SER A 25 -12.47 -1.55 -6.50
N ASN A 26 -12.05 -2.05 -7.67
CA ASN A 26 -10.82 -1.65 -8.32
C ASN A 26 -10.96 -0.23 -8.86
N ARG A 27 -10.14 0.70 -8.35
CA ARG A 27 -10.15 2.11 -8.75
C ARG A 27 -8.82 2.47 -9.38
N SER A 28 -8.85 3.18 -10.51
CA SER A 28 -7.64 3.63 -11.22
C SER A 28 -6.73 4.49 -10.33
N SER A 29 -7.31 5.33 -9.47
CA SER A 29 -6.58 6.15 -8.51
C SER A 29 -5.82 5.31 -7.48
N GLN A 30 -6.41 4.20 -7.03
CA GLN A 30 -5.77 3.25 -6.11
C GLN A 30 -4.55 2.60 -6.78
N ASN A 31 -4.69 2.15 -8.03
CA ASN A 31 -3.60 1.55 -8.80
C ASN A 31 -2.45 2.55 -9.04
N LYS A 32 -2.79 3.80 -9.35
CA LYS A 32 -1.81 4.88 -9.49
C LYS A 32 -1.06 5.12 -8.17
N MET A 33 -1.78 5.17 -7.04
CA MET A 33 -1.17 5.33 -5.72
C MET A 33 -0.22 4.17 -5.38
N ILE A 34 -0.62 2.92 -5.62
CA ILE A 34 0.24 1.73 -5.43
C ILE A 34 1.52 1.84 -6.26
N ALA A 35 1.39 2.20 -7.53
CA ALA A 35 2.53 2.33 -8.44
C ALA A 35 3.51 3.43 -7.99
N GLU A 36 3.00 4.62 -7.66
CA GLU A 36 3.85 5.76 -7.29
C GLU A 36 4.53 5.58 -5.93
N ILE A 37 3.84 4.98 -4.94
CA ILE A 37 4.48 4.59 -3.68
C ILE A 37 5.61 3.57 -3.93
N SER A 38 5.35 2.55 -4.75
CA SER A 38 6.32 1.48 -5.00
C SER A 38 7.57 1.97 -5.72
N LYS A 39 7.41 2.81 -6.76
CA LYS A 39 8.54 3.43 -7.47
C LYS A 39 9.38 4.31 -6.54
N THR A 40 8.72 5.13 -5.73
CA THR A 40 9.40 6.07 -4.81
C THR A 40 10.20 5.33 -3.74
N LEU A 41 9.56 4.40 -3.01
CA LEU A 41 10.20 3.70 -1.89
C LEU A 41 11.27 2.68 -2.31
N THR A 42 11.30 2.30 -3.58
CA THR A 42 12.33 1.40 -4.13
C THR A 42 13.42 2.13 -4.90
N GLY A 43 13.39 3.46 -4.97
CA GLY A 43 14.40 4.28 -5.64
C GLY A 43 14.39 4.15 -7.17
N GLU A 44 13.21 4.03 -7.78
CA GLU A 44 13.06 4.02 -9.24
C GLU A 44 13.19 5.42 -9.85
N TYR A 45 13.09 6.46 -9.02
CA TYR A 45 13.38 7.85 -9.37
C TYR A 45 14.79 8.23 -8.88
N PRO A 46 15.83 8.12 -9.73
CA PRO A 46 17.20 8.47 -9.33
C PRO A 46 17.31 9.96 -8.99
N ASN A 47 18.19 10.29 -8.04
CA ASN A 47 18.43 11.67 -7.58
C ASN A 47 17.22 12.37 -6.92
N MET A 48 16.17 11.63 -6.59
CA MET A 48 15.03 12.13 -5.81
C MET A 48 15.06 11.58 -4.39
N ASN A 49 14.54 12.35 -3.44
CA ASN A 49 14.29 11.85 -2.09
C ASN A 49 13.20 10.76 -2.14
N PRO A 50 13.35 9.65 -1.38
CA PRO A 50 12.37 8.56 -1.34
C PRO A 50 11.15 8.94 -0.48
N ILE A 51 10.59 10.12 -0.70
CA ILE A 51 9.44 10.69 -0.01
C ILE A 51 8.36 10.97 -1.05
N ILE A 52 7.15 10.52 -0.78
CA ILE A 52 5.97 10.77 -1.63
C ILE A 52 4.88 11.42 -0.78
N CYS A 53 4.28 12.48 -1.32
CA CYS A 53 3.03 13.06 -0.80
C CYS A 53 1.90 12.67 -1.74
N VAL A 54 0.84 12.05 -1.21
CA VAL A 54 -0.32 11.64 -2.00
C VAL A 54 -1.57 12.23 -1.36
N GLU A 55 -2.24 13.11 -2.10
CA GLU A 55 -3.60 13.53 -1.76
C GLU A 55 -4.60 12.56 -2.39
N ALA A 56 -5.54 12.07 -1.58
CA ALA A 56 -6.60 11.19 -2.05
C ALA A 56 -7.89 11.42 -1.27
N PRO A 57 -9.06 11.59 -1.94
CA PRO A 57 -10.37 11.71 -1.29
C PRO A 57 -10.77 10.50 -0.46
N THR A 58 -11.73 10.65 0.46
CA THR A 58 -12.35 9.51 1.17
C THR A 58 -12.95 8.50 0.20
N GLY A 59 -12.98 7.21 0.58
CA GLY A 59 -13.53 6.14 -0.26
C GLY A 59 -12.66 5.67 -1.44
N THR A 60 -11.47 6.25 -1.65
CA THR A 60 -10.53 5.85 -2.72
C THR A 60 -9.73 4.58 -2.45
N GLY A 61 -9.85 4.00 -1.24
CA GLY A 61 -9.08 2.81 -0.84
C GLY A 61 -7.63 3.11 -0.47
N LYS A 62 -7.38 4.29 0.14
CA LYS A 62 -6.05 4.76 0.58
C LYS A 62 -5.30 3.76 1.45
N THR A 63 -5.98 3.20 2.46
CA THR A 63 -5.38 2.24 3.39
C THR A 63 -4.83 1.03 2.66
N MET A 64 -5.68 0.41 1.85
CA MET A 64 -5.30 -0.73 1.03
C MET A 64 -4.12 -0.40 0.10
N ALA A 65 -4.14 0.78 -0.55
CA ALA A 65 -3.08 1.18 -1.47
C ALA A 65 -1.70 1.24 -0.80
N TYR A 66 -1.60 1.86 0.38
CA TYR A 66 -0.32 1.92 1.10
C TYR A 66 0.07 0.57 1.72
N LEU A 67 -0.90 -0.27 2.15
CA LEU A 67 -0.57 -1.59 2.71
C LEU A 67 -0.02 -2.54 1.64
N VAL A 68 -0.71 -2.66 0.51
CA VAL A 68 -0.34 -3.55 -0.61
C VAL A 68 1.00 -3.16 -1.24
N SER A 69 1.33 -1.86 -1.25
CA SER A 69 2.63 -1.39 -1.75
C SER A 69 3.72 -1.50 -0.68
N CYS A 70 3.53 -0.94 0.52
CA CYS A 70 4.59 -0.84 1.51
C CYS A 70 4.94 -2.16 2.19
N LEU A 71 3.98 -3.06 2.43
CA LEU A 71 4.23 -4.29 3.20
C LEU A 71 5.21 -5.25 2.46
N PRO A 72 5.04 -5.57 1.16
CA PRO A 72 6.02 -6.37 0.42
C PRO A 72 7.40 -5.70 0.34
N ILE A 73 7.44 -4.37 0.21
CA ILE A 73 8.68 -3.59 0.18
C ILE A 73 9.42 -3.71 1.52
N ALA A 74 8.73 -3.47 2.63
CA ALA A 74 9.29 -3.57 3.98
C ALA A 74 9.80 -4.99 4.26
N LYS A 75 9.03 -6.02 3.92
CA LYS A 75 9.41 -7.42 4.07
C LYS A 75 10.66 -7.77 3.26
N THR A 76 10.72 -7.36 1.99
CA THR A 76 11.87 -7.59 1.11
C THR A 76 13.13 -6.87 1.60
N GLN A 77 12.97 -5.64 2.10
CA GLN A 77 14.08 -4.84 2.64
C GLN A 77 14.44 -5.18 4.10
N LYS A 78 13.72 -6.13 4.72
CA LYS A 78 13.86 -6.47 6.16
C LYS A 78 13.73 -5.25 7.08
N LYS A 79 12.78 -4.36 6.78
CA LYS A 79 12.48 -3.16 7.56
C LYS A 79 11.14 -3.28 8.26
N LYS A 80 10.96 -2.52 9.33
CA LYS A 80 9.66 -2.34 9.99
C LYS A 80 8.84 -1.30 9.23
N LEU A 81 7.58 -1.61 8.93
CA LEU A 81 6.62 -0.64 8.43
C LEU A 81 5.93 0.04 9.61
N VAL A 82 6.06 1.36 9.70
CA VAL A 82 5.39 2.18 10.72
C VAL A 82 4.27 2.96 10.03
N ILE A 83 3.04 2.79 10.51
CA ILE A 83 1.87 3.53 10.03
C ILE A 83 1.44 4.47 11.17
N ALA A 84 1.55 5.78 10.93
CA ALA A 84 1.13 6.81 11.88
C ALA A 84 -0.20 7.42 11.43
N SER A 85 -1.11 7.67 12.38
CA SER A 85 -2.42 8.26 12.13
C SER A 85 -2.80 9.20 13.28
N ALA A 86 -3.73 10.12 13.00
CA ALA A 86 -3.98 11.30 13.84
C ALA A 86 -4.53 10.98 15.25
N ASN A 87 -5.28 9.88 15.42
CA ASN A 87 -5.90 9.53 16.70
C ASN A 87 -6.10 8.02 16.85
N VAL A 88 -6.45 7.58 18.06
CA VAL A 88 -6.64 6.17 18.42
C VAL A 88 -7.74 5.50 17.59
N ALA A 89 -8.87 6.17 17.38
CA ALA A 89 -9.99 5.59 16.61
C ALA A 89 -9.58 5.23 15.17
N LEU A 90 -8.79 6.08 14.50
CA LEU A 90 -8.27 5.77 13.16
C LEU A 90 -7.23 4.64 13.20
N GLN A 91 -6.43 4.54 14.27
CA GLN A 91 -5.49 3.44 14.44
C GLN A 91 -6.23 2.10 14.65
N GLU A 92 -7.29 2.09 15.47
CA GLU A 92 -8.15 0.94 15.68
C GLU A 92 -8.85 0.50 14.39
N GLN A 93 -9.30 1.44 13.57
CA GLN A 93 -9.88 1.13 12.26
C GLN A 93 -8.86 0.41 11.36
N ILE A 94 -7.63 0.90 11.28
CA ILE A 94 -6.59 0.26 10.47
C ILE A 94 -6.30 -1.15 11.00
N LEU A 95 -6.16 -1.30 12.33
CA LEU A 95 -5.76 -2.56 12.95
C LEU A 95 -6.86 -3.62 12.89
N ASN A 96 -8.08 -3.28 13.31
CA ASN A 96 -9.15 -4.25 13.55
C ASN A 96 -10.07 -4.45 12.35
N LYS A 97 -9.97 -3.56 11.35
CA LYS A 97 -10.78 -3.64 10.13
C LYS A 97 -9.88 -3.79 8.91
N ASP A 98 -9.11 -2.75 8.57
CA ASP A 98 -8.43 -2.71 7.27
C ASP A 98 -7.35 -3.82 7.12
N ILE A 99 -6.65 -4.18 8.19
CA ILE A 99 -5.65 -5.26 8.19
C ILE A 99 -6.29 -6.64 8.34
N VAL A 100 -7.27 -6.79 9.24
CA VAL A 100 -7.90 -8.10 9.53
C VAL A 100 -8.77 -8.61 8.38
N GLU A 101 -9.34 -7.69 7.59
CA GLU A 101 -10.11 -8.05 6.40
C GLU A 101 -9.21 -8.57 5.24
N ALA A 102 -7.89 -8.33 5.27
CA ALA A 102 -6.93 -8.91 4.34
C ALA A 102 -6.35 -10.21 4.93
N LYS A 103 -6.79 -11.38 4.44
CA LYS A 103 -6.33 -12.68 4.94
C LYS A 103 -5.14 -13.24 4.15
#